data_AF-A0A7V9JFF0-F1
#
_entry.id   AF-A0A7V9JFF0-F1
#
_cell.length_a   1.000
_cell.length_b   1.000
_cell.length_c   1.000
_cell.angle_alpha   90.00
_cell.angle_beta   90.00
_cell.angle_gamma   90.00
#
_symmetry.space_group_name_H-M   'P 1'
#
loop_
_entity.id
_entity.type
_entity.pdbx_description
1 polymer ?
#
loop_
_entity_poly.entity_id
_entity_poly.type
_entity_poly.pdbx_seq_one_letter_code
_entity_poly.pdbx_strand_id
1 'polypeptide(L)'
;ILTGAIGEEAGNLFATDYFDLGKAYLAQTGQLYVEAAAAALGKVYCFGPTFRAEKSKTRRHLTEFWMVEPEVAFNDSEANMRLQESFVSYIVARVLERRKEELKELERDTAPLERVQAPFPRISYTDAVARLNELGSDMTWGADLGGDDETLLAKDYDRPAFVYNYPKQVKAFYMKENPEDPRTVLNNDCLAPEGYGEIIGGSQREDDHDKLLARIHQQGLDPDRYRWYLDLRKYGTFVHAGFGLGIERTVAWITGIPHIREAIAFPRQIHRLYP
;
A
#
# COMPACT_ATOMS: atom_id res chain seq x y z
N ILE A 1 -15.33 -9.58 2.23
CA ILE A 1 -14.51 -9.87 3.42
C ILE A 1 -15.08 -9.04 4.56
N LEU A 2 -15.83 -9.66 5.48
CA LEU A 2 -16.29 -9.00 6.71
C LEU A 2 -15.22 -9.21 7.78
N THR A 3 -14.86 -8.16 8.50
CA THR A 3 -13.83 -8.19 9.56
C THR A 3 -14.35 -7.53 10.83
N GLY A 4 -13.88 -8.03 11.98
CA GLY A 4 -14.03 -7.36 13.28
C GLY A 4 -12.87 -6.44 13.64
N ALA A 5 -11.75 -6.53 12.90
CA ALA A 5 -10.51 -5.79 13.12
C ALA A 5 -10.31 -4.69 12.06
N ILE A 6 -9.65 -3.61 12.47
CA ILE A 6 -9.29 -2.48 11.61
C ILE A 6 -7.91 -2.76 11.03
N GLY A 7 -7.81 -2.73 9.71
CA GLY A 7 -6.59 -3.11 8.99
C GLY A 7 -5.65 -1.94 8.68
N GLU A 8 -6.16 -0.71 8.58
CA GLU A 8 -5.36 0.48 8.23
C GLU A 8 -5.61 1.63 9.22
N GLU A 9 -6.81 2.21 9.15
CA GLU A 9 -7.19 3.39 9.93
C GLU A 9 -8.65 3.30 10.38
N ALA A 10 -8.90 3.64 11.64
CA ALA A 10 -10.21 3.48 12.27
C ALA A 10 -11.31 4.40 11.70
N GLY A 11 -10.94 5.55 11.11
CA GLY A 11 -11.90 6.55 10.64
C GLY A 11 -12.61 6.23 9.33
N ASN A 12 -12.09 5.29 8.54
CA ASN A 12 -12.44 5.13 7.11
C ASN A 12 -13.05 3.76 6.79
N LEU A 13 -13.98 3.26 7.61
CA LEU A 13 -14.60 1.94 7.48
C LEU A 13 -16.08 2.00 7.10
N PHE A 14 -16.52 1.13 6.18
CA PHE A 14 -17.92 0.81 6.01
C PHE A 14 -18.33 -0.22 7.06
N ALA A 15 -19.40 0.05 7.81
CA ALA A 15 -19.92 -0.83 8.84
C ALA A 15 -21.28 -1.41 8.45
N THR A 16 -21.54 -2.62 8.92
CA THR A 16 -22.83 -3.32 8.81
C THR A 16 -23.11 -4.11 10.09
N ASP A 17 -24.38 -4.33 10.40
CA ASP A 17 -24.76 -5.17 11.53
C ASP A 17 -24.47 -6.64 11.20
N TYR A 18 -23.87 -7.36 12.14
CA TYR A 18 -23.44 -8.75 12.00
C TYR A 18 -24.11 -9.62 13.05
N PHE A 19 -25.36 -9.98 12.77
CA PHE A 19 -26.20 -10.82 13.62
C PHE A 19 -26.18 -10.33 15.09
N ASP A 20 -25.98 -11.23 16.05
CA ASP A 20 -25.88 -10.98 17.48
C ASP A 20 -24.47 -10.58 17.95
N LEU A 21 -23.49 -10.58 17.06
CA LEU A 21 -22.08 -10.27 17.35
C LEU A 21 -21.75 -8.77 17.23
N GLY A 22 -22.73 -7.92 16.94
CA GLY A 22 -22.57 -6.47 16.87
C GLY A 22 -22.28 -5.99 15.44
N LYS A 23 -21.20 -5.22 15.25
CA LYS A 23 -20.83 -4.64 13.95
C LYS A 23 -19.68 -5.39 13.29
N ALA A 24 -19.84 -5.67 12.01
CA ALA A 24 -18.74 -6.03 11.12
C ALA A 24 -18.40 -4.87 10.20
N TYR A 25 -17.18 -4.88 9.68
CA TYR A 25 -16.70 -3.88 8.74
C TYR A 25 -16.32 -4.54 7.43
N LEU A 26 -16.45 -3.81 6.33
CA LEU A 26 -15.81 -4.20 5.07
C LEU A 26 -14.30 -3.98 5.20
N ALA A 27 -13.52 -5.00 4.88
CA ALA A 27 -12.07 -4.96 5.07
C ALA A 27 -11.40 -3.90 4.17
N GLN A 28 -10.52 -3.10 4.78
CA GLN A 28 -9.64 -2.16 4.07
C GLN A 28 -8.44 -2.87 3.41
N THR A 29 -8.09 -4.05 3.92
CA THR A 29 -6.93 -4.85 3.55
C THR A 29 -7.15 -6.30 4.01
N GLY A 30 -6.60 -7.26 3.27
CA GLY A 30 -6.48 -8.66 3.70
C GLY A 30 -5.26 -8.95 4.59
N GLN A 31 -4.39 -7.96 4.81
CA GLN A 31 -3.04 -8.10 5.39
C GLN A 31 -3.01 -8.94 6.67
N LEU A 32 -3.80 -8.57 7.69
CA LEU A 32 -3.75 -9.24 9.00
C LEU A 32 -4.00 -10.76 8.87
N TYR A 33 -4.82 -11.17 7.90
CA TYR A 33 -5.14 -12.58 7.66
C TYR A 33 -4.05 -13.29 6.84
N VAL A 34 -3.42 -12.60 5.88
CA VAL A 34 -2.31 -13.18 5.12
C VAL A 34 -1.04 -13.30 5.97
N GLU A 35 -0.87 -12.50 7.02
CA GLU A 35 0.19 -12.71 8.03
C GLU A 35 0.01 -14.05 8.77
N ALA A 36 -1.22 -14.36 9.20
CA ALA A 36 -1.52 -15.66 9.80
C ALA A 36 -1.32 -16.83 8.81
N ALA A 37 -1.68 -16.64 7.53
CA ALA A 37 -1.46 -17.64 6.49
C ALA A 37 0.03 -17.82 6.15
N ALA A 38 0.82 -16.74 6.14
CA ALA A 38 2.26 -16.77 5.92
C ALA A 38 3.00 -17.57 7.02
N ALA A 39 2.51 -17.50 8.26
CA ALA A 39 3.02 -18.33 9.36
C ALA A 39 2.89 -19.85 9.09
N ALA A 40 1.87 -20.26 8.33
CA ALA A 40 1.63 -21.66 8.01
C ALA A 40 2.21 -22.11 6.66
N LEU A 41 2.21 -21.22 5.66
CA LEU A 41 2.49 -21.55 4.25
C LEU A 41 3.77 -20.89 3.70
N GLY A 42 4.40 -20.02 4.48
CA GLY A 42 5.64 -19.33 4.12
C GLY A 42 5.45 -18.17 3.14
N LYS A 43 4.87 -18.41 1.96
CA LYS A 43 4.66 -17.38 0.93
C LYS A 43 3.22 -17.42 0.45
N VAL A 44 2.48 -16.34 0.67
CA VAL A 44 1.06 -16.25 0.33
C VAL A 44 0.75 -14.93 -0.35
N TYR A 45 -0.37 -14.89 -1.06
CA TYR A 45 -0.98 -13.64 -1.48
C TYR A 45 -2.50 -13.80 -1.44
N CYS A 46 -3.21 -12.72 -1.15
CA CYS A 46 -4.63 -12.63 -1.47
C CYS A 46 -4.86 -11.68 -2.64
N PHE A 47 -5.97 -11.90 -3.33
CA PHE A 47 -6.47 -11.01 -4.37
C PHE A 47 -7.97 -10.85 -4.11
N GLY A 48 -8.38 -9.65 -3.70
CA GLY A 48 -9.77 -9.38 -3.41
C GLY A 48 -10.14 -7.90 -3.45
N PRO A 49 -11.44 -7.60 -3.34
CA PRO A 49 -11.92 -6.24 -3.22
C PRO A 49 -11.64 -5.70 -1.81
N THR A 50 -11.27 -4.43 -1.75
CA THR A 50 -11.01 -3.68 -0.52
C THR A 50 -11.79 -2.39 -0.52
N PHE A 51 -12.16 -1.95 0.68
CA PHE A 51 -13.13 -0.87 0.86
C PHE A 51 -12.58 0.22 1.76
N ARG A 52 -12.65 1.46 1.31
CA ARG A 52 -12.24 2.64 2.08
C ARG A 52 -13.38 3.66 2.08
N ALA A 53 -13.89 3.99 3.26
CA ALA A 53 -14.94 5.01 3.44
C ALA A 53 -14.36 6.44 3.53
N GLU A 54 -13.29 6.70 2.77
CA GLU A 54 -12.60 7.98 2.76
C GLU A 54 -13.43 9.03 2.00
N LYS A 55 -13.51 10.24 2.53
CA LYS A 55 -14.29 11.35 1.93
C LYS A 55 -13.53 12.14 0.85
N SER A 56 -12.43 11.59 0.36
CA SER A 56 -11.56 12.22 -0.63
C SER A 56 -12.11 12.10 -2.05
N LYS A 57 -12.06 13.21 -2.81
CA LYS A 57 -12.61 13.31 -4.18
C LYS A 57 -11.53 13.44 -5.26
N THR A 58 -10.35 12.88 -5.04
CA THR A 58 -9.25 13.00 -6.00
C THR A 58 -9.40 11.98 -7.14
N ARG A 59 -8.62 12.18 -8.21
CA ARG A 59 -8.51 11.25 -9.35
C ARG A 59 -7.92 9.88 -9.00
N ARG A 60 -7.45 9.70 -7.76
CA ARG A 60 -6.74 8.51 -7.24
C ARG A 60 -7.53 7.70 -6.20
N HIS A 61 -8.78 8.07 -5.91
CA HIS A 61 -9.58 7.41 -4.88
C HIS A 61 -10.87 6.79 -5.44
N LEU A 62 -11.11 5.54 -5.00
CA LEU A 62 -12.34 4.77 -5.13
C LEU A 62 -12.73 4.29 -3.73
N THR A 63 -14.02 4.09 -3.49
CA THR A 63 -14.50 3.53 -2.21
C THR A 63 -14.46 2.00 -2.19
N GLU A 64 -14.40 1.38 -3.37
CA GLU A 64 -14.20 -0.06 -3.62
C GLU A 64 -13.18 -0.21 -4.76
N PHE A 65 -12.14 -0.99 -4.53
CA PHE A 65 -11.04 -1.21 -5.47
C PHE A 65 -10.43 -2.61 -5.25
N TRP A 66 -9.57 -3.07 -6.15
CA TRP A 66 -8.96 -4.38 -6.05
C TRP A 66 -7.50 -4.29 -5.60
N MET A 67 -7.12 -5.17 -4.68
CA MET A 67 -5.73 -5.31 -4.26
C MET A 67 -5.21 -6.73 -4.43
N VAL A 68 -3.92 -6.80 -4.77
CA VAL A 68 -3.10 -8.00 -4.62
C VAL A 68 -2.17 -7.75 -3.44
N GLU A 69 -2.23 -8.63 -2.44
CA GLU A 69 -1.54 -8.42 -1.16
C GLU A 69 -0.67 -9.65 -0.82
N PRO A 70 0.61 -9.67 -1.24
CA PRO A 70 1.55 -10.71 -0.85
C PRO A 70 2.09 -10.51 0.57
N GLU A 71 2.28 -11.62 1.28
CA GLU A 71 2.95 -11.66 2.58
C GLU A 71 3.93 -12.84 2.62
N VAL A 72 5.16 -12.59 3.09
CA VAL A 72 6.27 -13.54 2.96
C VAL A 72 6.99 -13.68 4.30
N ALA A 73 7.04 -14.92 4.81
CA ALA A 73 7.81 -15.28 5.98
C ALA A 73 9.32 -15.25 5.71
N PHE A 74 10.09 -14.87 6.72
CA PHE A 74 11.55 -14.66 6.67
C PHE A 74 11.99 -13.60 5.64
N ASN A 75 11.09 -12.65 5.35
CA ASN A 75 11.31 -11.56 4.42
C ASN A 75 11.45 -10.25 5.19
N ASP A 76 12.59 -9.58 5.07
CA ASP A 76 12.80 -8.26 5.66
C ASP A 76 12.37 -7.12 4.71
N SER A 77 12.48 -5.87 5.19
CA SER A 77 12.12 -4.68 4.39
C SER A 77 12.86 -4.60 3.05
N GLU A 78 14.14 -4.97 3.00
CA GLU A 78 14.95 -4.89 1.78
C GLU A 78 14.54 -5.98 0.77
N ALA A 79 14.35 -7.20 1.25
CA ALA A 79 13.85 -8.31 0.46
C ALA A 79 12.42 -8.06 -0.04
N ASN A 80 11.59 -7.38 0.75
CA ASN A 80 10.27 -6.93 0.34
C ASN A 80 10.33 -5.94 -0.83
N MET A 81 11.18 -4.91 -0.77
CA MET A 81 11.37 -3.98 -1.89
C MET A 81 11.88 -4.68 -3.16
N ARG A 82 12.80 -5.66 -3.03
CA ARG A 82 13.26 -6.48 -4.16
C ARG A 82 12.13 -7.30 -4.80
N LEU A 83 11.23 -7.84 -3.98
CA LEU A 83 10.06 -8.56 -4.47
C LEU A 83 9.09 -7.62 -5.20
N GLN A 84 8.84 -6.43 -4.64
CA GLN A 84 7.98 -5.42 -5.26
C GLN A 84 8.52 -4.95 -6.62
N GLU A 85 9.81 -4.59 -6.73
CA GLU A 85 10.39 -4.13 -8.01
C GLU A 85 10.41 -5.24 -9.07
N SER A 86 10.64 -6.49 -8.66
CA SER A 86 10.57 -7.65 -9.55
C SER A 86 9.13 -7.89 -10.04
N PHE A 87 8.16 -7.78 -9.14
CA PHE A 87 6.73 -7.97 -9.43
C PHE A 87 6.21 -6.91 -10.41
N VAL A 88 6.48 -5.63 -10.15
CA VAL A 88 6.08 -4.52 -11.03
C VAL A 88 6.77 -4.61 -12.38
N SER A 89 8.09 -4.85 -12.41
CA SER A 89 8.84 -5.00 -13.68
C SER A 89 8.25 -6.13 -14.53
N TYR A 90 7.91 -7.26 -13.92
CA TYR A 90 7.30 -8.38 -14.63
C TYR A 90 5.91 -8.05 -15.19
N ILE A 91 5.06 -7.36 -14.42
CA ILE A 91 3.73 -6.92 -14.88
C ILE A 91 3.87 -6.01 -16.11
N VAL A 92 4.71 -4.98 -16.01
CA VAL A 92 4.90 -4.01 -17.11
C VAL A 92 5.48 -4.69 -18.34
N ALA A 93 6.51 -5.52 -18.18
CA ALA A 93 7.10 -6.28 -19.29
C ALA A 93 6.07 -7.21 -19.96
N ARG A 94 5.21 -7.87 -19.17
CA ARG A 94 4.17 -8.76 -19.69
C ARG A 94 3.07 -8.00 -20.44
N VAL A 95 2.73 -6.80 -19.99
CA VAL A 95 1.80 -5.91 -20.72
C VAL A 95 2.43 -5.45 -22.03
N LEU A 96 3.68 -5.00 -22.02
CA LEU A 96 4.42 -4.64 -23.22
C LEU A 96 4.59 -5.83 -24.18
N GLU A 97 4.69 -7.06 -23.68
CA GLU A 97 4.78 -8.27 -24.51
C GLU A 97 3.45 -8.58 -25.20
N ARG A 98 2.33 -8.50 -24.46
CA ARG A 98 1.05 -9.13 -24.87
C ARG A 98 -0.08 -8.17 -25.19
N ARG A 99 0.06 -6.88 -24.87
CA ARG A 99 -1.00 -5.88 -24.99
C ARG A 99 -0.59 -4.65 -25.79
N LYS A 100 0.35 -4.82 -26.73
CA LYS A 100 0.84 -3.72 -27.58
C LYS A 100 -0.27 -3.10 -28.42
N GLU A 101 -1.17 -3.91 -28.97
CA GLU A 101 -2.28 -3.40 -29.78
C GLU A 101 -3.25 -2.58 -28.92
N GLU A 102 -3.60 -3.04 -27.73
CA GLU A 102 -4.45 -2.26 -26.80
C GLU A 102 -3.76 -0.96 -26.35
N LEU A 103 -2.45 -0.97 -26.07
CA LEU A 103 -1.70 0.25 -25.75
C LEU A 103 -1.70 1.23 -26.92
N LYS A 104 -1.62 0.73 -28.16
CA LYS A 104 -1.69 1.54 -29.38
C LYS A 104 -3.08 2.13 -29.58
N GLU A 105 -4.15 1.37 -29.33
CA GLU A 105 -5.53 1.87 -29.37
C GLU A 105 -5.78 2.97 -28.34
N LEU A 106 -5.13 2.87 -27.18
CA LEU A 106 -5.17 3.88 -26.11
C LEU A 106 -4.25 5.08 -26.37
N GLU A 107 -3.54 5.12 -27.50
CA GLU A 107 -2.55 6.15 -27.84
C GLU A 107 -1.46 6.33 -26.76
N ARG A 108 -1.15 5.25 -26.03
CA ARG A 108 -0.20 5.28 -24.92
C ARG A 108 1.25 5.28 -25.44
N ASP A 109 2.02 6.30 -25.09
CA ASP A 109 3.48 6.26 -25.22
C ASP A 109 4.05 5.15 -24.33
N THR A 110 4.74 4.20 -24.95
CA THR A 110 5.31 3.02 -24.29
C THR A 110 6.76 3.21 -23.86
N ALA A 111 7.45 4.26 -24.34
CA ALA A 111 8.85 4.50 -24.01
C ALA A 111 9.11 4.62 -22.48
N PRO A 112 8.23 5.22 -21.66
CA PRO A 112 8.35 5.17 -20.20
C PRO A 112 8.23 3.78 -19.60
N LEU A 113 7.34 2.95 -20.14
CA LEU A 113 7.12 1.58 -19.65
C LEU A 113 8.31 0.67 -19.96
N GLU A 114 9.00 0.87 -21.08
CA GLU A 114 10.18 0.10 -21.47
C GLU A 114 11.37 0.29 -20.51
N ARG A 115 11.41 1.43 -19.79
CA ARG A 115 12.43 1.74 -18.76
C ARG A 115 12.16 1.07 -17.42
N VAL A 116 10.98 0.46 -17.23
CA VAL A 116 10.60 -0.19 -15.96
C VAL A 116 11.36 -1.50 -15.81
N GLN A 117 12.54 -1.40 -15.22
CA GLN A 117 13.40 -2.52 -14.88
C GLN A 117 14.04 -2.26 -13.51
N ALA A 118 14.13 -3.32 -12.71
CA ALA A 118 14.86 -3.32 -11.45
C ALA A 118 16.38 -3.10 -11.67
N PRO A 119 17.11 -2.55 -10.69
CA PRO A 119 16.60 -2.03 -9.42
C PRO A 119 15.90 -0.68 -9.59
N PHE A 120 14.86 -0.43 -8.80
CA PHE A 120 14.19 0.87 -8.76
C PHE A 120 14.97 1.85 -7.87
N PRO A 121 14.98 3.16 -8.19
CA PRO A 121 15.52 4.18 -7.30
C PRO A 121 14.88 4.11 -5.91
N ARG A 122 15.68 4.38 -4.87
CA ARG A 122 15.23 4.37 -3.47
C ARG A 122 15.67 5.66 -2.81
N ILE A 123 14.75 6.33 -2.14
CA ILE A 123 15.00 7.57 -1.39
C ILE A 123 14.38 7.44 0.00
N SER A 124 15.11 7.82 1.05
CA SER A 124 14.53 7.83 2.39
C SER A 124 13.44 8.90 2.46
N TYR A 125 12.45 8.76 3.33
CA TYR A 125 11.43 9.79 3.56
C TYR A 125 12.09 11.13 3.91
N THR A 126 13.14 11.13 4.73
CA THR A 126 13.87 12.34 5.13
C THR A 126 14.47 13.04 3.92
N ASP A 127 15.10 12.29 3.01
CA ASP A 127 15.68 12.85 1.79
C ASP A 127 14.58 13.25 0.79
N ALA A 128 13.47 12.53 0.75
CA ALA A 128 12.31 12.86 -0.07
C ALA A 128 11.70 14.21 0.33
N VAL A 129 11.57 14.49 1.64
CA VAL A 129 11.14 15.81 2.15
C VAL A 129 12.10 16.91 1.69
N ALA A 130 13.42 16.69 1.80
CA ALA A 130 14.40 17.66 1.34
C ALA A 130 14.28 17.92 -0.18
N ARG A 131 14.16 16.85 -0.97
CA ARG A 131 13.99 16.92 -2.42
C ARG A 131 12.69 17.62 -2.81
N LEU A 132 11.59 17.34 -2.13
CA LEU A 132 10.30 17.98 -2.36
C LEU A 132 10.35 19.49 -2.11
N ASN A 133 11.05 19.92 -1.05
CA ASN A 133 11.25 21.33 -0.75
C ASN A 133 12.11 22.03 -1.82
N GLU A 134 13.12 21.35 -2.40
CA GLU A 134 13.87 21.87 -3.55
C GLU A 134 13.00 22.02 -4.80
N LEU A 135 12.02 21.13 -4.97
CA LEU A 135 11.06 21.14 -6.08
C LEU A 135 9.88 22.11 -5.85
N GLY A 136 9.83 22.79 -4.70
CA GLY A 136 8.85 23.83 -4.37
C GLY A 136 7.66 23.39 -3.52
N SER A 137 7.69 22.20 -2.91
CA SER A 137 6.76 21.83 -1.84
C SER A 137 7.10 22.59 -0.54
N ASP A 138 6.12 22.69 0.37
CA ASP A 138 6.26 23.23 1.73
C ASP A 138 6.23 22.12 2.80
N MET A 139 6.58 20.90 2.39
CA MET A 139 6.50 19.71 3.22
C MET A 139 7.37 19.81 4.49
N THR A 140 6.72 19.56 5.63
CA THR A 140 7.38 19.49 6.94
C THR A 140 7.63 18.04 7.34
N TRP A 141 8.84 17.74 7.82
CA TRP A 141 9.18 16.41 8.32
C TRP A 141 8.22 15.98 9.44
N GLY A 142 7.69 14.77 9.34
CA GLY A 142 6.69 14.22 10.27
C GLY A 142 5.26 14.22 9.72
N ALA A 143 4.99 14.95 8.63
CA ALA A 143 3.74 14.87 7.88
C ALA A 143 3.77 13.71 6.87
N ASP A 144 2.60 13.13 6.55
CA ASP A 144 2.51 12.15 5.46
C ASP A 144 2.64 12.84 4.09
N LEU A 145 3.08 12.11 3.07
CA LEU A 145 3.18 12.65 1.71
C LEU A 145 1.77 12.85 1.14
N GLY A 146 1.44 14.08 0.75
CA GLY A 146 0.18 14.35 0.06
C GLY A 146 0.20 13.88 -1.39
N GLY A 147 -0.98 13.82 -2.01
CA GLY A 147 -1.08 13.43 -3.43
C GLY A 147 -0.31 14.36 -4.39
N ASP A 148 -0.19 15.65 -4.05
CA ASP A 148 0.59 16.60 -4.84
C ASP A 148 2.09 16.40 -4.64
N ASP A 149 2.55 16.11 -3.41
CA ASP A 149 3.93 15.75 -3.12
C ASP A 149 4.35 14.48 -3.86
N GLU A 150 3.53 13.42 -3.78
CA GLU A 150 3.77 12.20 -4.56
C GLU A 150 3.85 12.48 -6.06
N THR A 151 2.99 13.38 -6.57
CA THR A 151 3.00 13.75 -8.00
C THR A 151 4.31 14.43 -8.37
N LEU A 152 4.77 15.36 -7.53
CA LEU A 152 5.97 16.14 -7.73
C LEU A 152 7.21 15.23 -7.70
N LEU A 153 7.31 14.38 -6.68
CA LEU A 153 8.41 13.44 -6.53
C LEU A 153 8.41 12.38 -7.63
N ALA A 154 7.25 11.81 -7.98
CA ALA A 154 7.14 10.82 -9.05
C ALA A 154 7.55 11.35 -10.43
N LYS A 155 7.41 12.66 -10.70
CA LYS A 155 7.86 13.30 -11.95
C LYS A 155 9.38 13.43 -12.04
N ASP A 156 10.08 13.37 -10.91
CA ASP A 156 11.55 13.47 -10.85
C ASP A 156 12.25 12.15 -11.26
N TYR A 157 11.49 11.06 -11.43
CA TYR A 157 11.99 9.74 -11.80
C TYR A 157 11.48 9.26 -13.16
N ASP A 158 12.33 8.53 -13.88
CA ASP A 158 12.04 7.99 -15.22
C ASP A 158 11.35 6.61 -15.22
N ARG A 159 11.21 6.01 -14.03
CA ARG A 159 10.64 4.70 -13.71
C ARG A 159 10.13 4.71 -12.26
N PRO A 160 9.42 3.67 -11.78
CA PRO A 160 8.94 3.64 -10.40
C PRO A 160 10.07 3.79 -9.38
N ALA A 161 9.81 4.48 -8.28
CA ALA A 161 10.78 4.74 -7.21
C ALA A 161 10.17 4.45 -5.84
N PHE A 162 10.99 3.97 -4.91
CA PHE A 162 10.57 3.75 -3.53
C PHE A 162 10.91 4.95 -2.66
N VAL A 163 9.93 5.38 -1.87
CA VAL A 163 10.16 6.20 -0.67
C VAL A 163 10.10 5.26 0.52
N TYR A 164 11.09 5.28 1.42
CA TYR A 164 11.14 4.33 2.56
C TYR A 164 11.42 5.02 3.89
N ASN A 165 11.12 4.35 5.00
CA ASN A 165 11.33 4.83 6.37
C ASN A 165 10.50 6.07 6.76
N TYR A 166 9.18 5.98 6.64
CA TYR A 166 8.27 7.08 6.99
C TYR A 166 8.17 7.31 8.49
N PRO A 167 7.72 8.51 8.94
CA PRO A 167 7.49 8.81 10.34
C PRO A 167 6.47 7.85 10.94
N LYS A 168 6.83 7.29 12.10
CA LYS A 168 6.03 6.29 12.81
C LYS A 168 4.61 6.78 13.14
N GLN A 169 4.43 8.07 13.38
CA GLN A 169 3.16 8.66 13.83
C GLN A 169 2.08 8.72 12.74
N VAL A 170 2.47 8.70 11.46
CA VAL A 170 1.54 8.78 10.32
C VAL A 170 1.29 7.42 9.66
N LYS A 171 1.86 6.35 10.20
CA LYS A 171 1.77 4.99 9.63
C LYS A 171 1.09 4.02 10.60
N ALA A 172 0.62 2.90 10.05
CA ALA A 172 -0.19 1.92 10.75
C ALA A 172 0.54 1.23 11.92
N PHE A 173 -0.22 0.76 12.91
CA PHE A 173 0.31 0.20 14.16
C PHE A 173 1.16 -1.06 13.98
N TYR A 174 0.94 -1.82 12.90
CA TYR A 174 1.60 -3.09 12.63
C TYR A 174 3.00 -2.95 12.03
N MET A 175 3.40 -1.76 11.59
CA MET A 175 4.68 -1.56 10.92
C MET A 175 5.83 -1.61 11.92
N LYS A 176 6.89 -2.37 11.59
CA LYS A 176 8.05 -2.54 12.46
C LYS A 176 8.76 -1.21 12.71
N GLU A 177 9.07 -0.90 13.97
CA GLU A 177 9.89 0.28 14.28
C GLU A 177 11.29 0.15 13.68
N ASN A 178 11.79 1.23 13.08
CA ASN A 178 13.12 1.24 12.49
C ASN A 178 14.18 1.20 13.62
N PRO A 179 15.05 0.16 13.66
CA PRO A 179 16.09 0.04 14.69
C PRO A 179 17.16 1.12 14.59
N GLU A 180 17.36 1.74 13.43
CA GLU A 180 18.35 2.80 13.21
C GLU A 180 17.81 4.19 13.55
N ASP A 181 16.51 4.42 13.37
CA ASP A 181 15.83 5.68 13.74
C ASP A 181 14.40 5.39 14.26
N PRO A 182 14.21 5.30 15.60
CA PRO A 182 12.92 4.97 16.22
C PRO A 182 11.77 5.96 15.98
N ARG A 183 12.07 7.11 15.34
CA ARG A 183 11.05 8.07 14.88
C ARG A 183 10.34 7.57 13.60
N THR A 184 10.92 6.58 12.92
CA THR A 184 10.44 6.01 11.65
C THR A 184 10.07 4.53 11.79
N VAL A 185 9.42 3.98 10.77
CA VAL A 185 9.10 2.55 10.65
C VAL A 185 9.71 1.95 9.39
N LEU A 186 9.97 0.65 9.37
CA LEU A 186 10.46 -0.07 8.18
C LEU A 186 9.33 -0.30 7.17
N ASN A 187 8.86 0.77 6.54
CA ASN A 187 7.89 0.76 5.46
C ASN A 187 8.50 1.29 4.16
N ASN A 188 7.77 1.09 3.06
CA ASN A 188 8.03 1.72 1.78
C ASN A 188 6.72 1.93 1.01
N ASP A 189 6.72 2.99 0.21
CA ASP A 189 5.68 3.28 -0.76
C ASP A 189 6.35 3.30 -2.16
N CYS A 190 5.81 2.57 -3.13
CA CYS A 190 6.30 2.54 -4.51
C CYS A 190 5.50 3.54 -5.36
N LEU A 191 6.16 4.58 -5.83
CA LEU A 191 5.56 5.63 -6.64
C LEU A 191 5.76 5.33 -8.13
N ALA A 192 4.67 5.20 -8.88
CA ALA A 192 4.69 5.15 -10.34
C ALA A 192 5.10 6.53 -10.91
N PRO A 193 5.93 6.57 -11.97
CA PRO A 193 6.45 7.79 -12.56
C PRO A 193 5.35 8.60 -13.26
N GLU A 194 5.72 9.66 -13.99
CA GLU A 194 4.80 10.49 -14.79
C GLU A 194 3.71 11.17 -13.93
N GLY A 195 3.95 11.26 -12.61
CA GLY A 195 3.02 11.88 -11.67
C GLY A 195 1.81 11.01 -11.31
N TYR A 196 1.87 9.69 -11.49
CA TYR A 196 0.80 8.78 -11.04
C TYR A 196 0.80 8.57 -9.53
N GLY A 197 1.97 8.58 -8.88
CA GLY A 197 2.09 8.46 -7.43
C GLY A 197 2.01 7.01 -6.95
N GLU A 198 1.60 6.79 -5.70
CA GLU A 198 1.67 5.49 -5.03
C GLU A 198 0.84 4.39 -5.73
N ILE A 199 1.50 3.28 -6.10
CA ILE A 199 0.88 2.04 -6.60
C ILE A 199 1.01 0.86 -5.62
N ILE A 200 1.98 0.90 -4.71
CA ILE A 200 2.19 -0.10 -3.66
C ILE A 200 2.48 0.62 -2.35
N GLY A 201 1.85 0.14 -1.27
CA GLY A 201 2.27 0.40 0.11
C GLY A 201 2.69 -0.90 0.77
N GLY A 202 3.83 -0.92 1.47
CA GLY A 202 4.38 -2.12 2.08
C GLY A 202 5.19 -1.86 3.34
N SER A 203 5.35 -2.90 4.17
CA SER A 203 6.19 -2.79 5.36
C SER A 203 6.72 -4.15 5.80
N GLN A 204 7.82 -4.11 6.56
CA GLN A 204 8.11 -5.16 7.51
C GLN A 204 7.12 -5.06 8.68
N ARG A 205 6.68 -6.20 9.19
CA ARG A 205 5.69 -6.25 10.27
C ARG A 205 6.39 -6.30 11.62
N GLU A 206 5.80 -5.68 12.64
CA GLU A 206 6.33 -5.78 14.00
C GLU A 206 6.22 -7.23 14.46
N ASP A 207 7.34 -7.80 14.88
CA ASP A 207 7.51 -9.19 15.28
C ASP A 207 7.65 -9.35 16.80
N ASP A 208 7.73 -8.23 17.53
CA ASP A 208 7.71 -8.16 18.98
C ASP A 208 6.29 -7.91 19.52
N HIS A 209 5.84 -8.81 20.42
CA HIS A 209 4.51 -8.75 21.01
C HIS A 209 4.23 -7.45 21.78
N ASP A 210 5.18 -7.02 22.62
CA ASP A 210 4.97 -5.91 23.56
C ASP A 210 4.99 -4.58 22.83
N LYS A 211 5.86 -4.43 21.81
CA LYS A 211 5.84 -3.27 20.91
C LYS A 211 4.53 -3.19 20.14
N LEU A 212 4.06 -4.30 19.57
CA LEU A 212 2.80 -4.32 18.83
C LEU A 212 1.61 -3.96 19.72
N LEU A 213 1.54 -4.54 20.92
CA LEU A 213 0.51 -4.23 21.91
C LEU A 213 0.55 -2.75 22.33
N ALA A 214 1.74 -2.19 22.57
CA ALA A 214 1.90 -0.78 22.90
C ALA A 214 1.39 0.13 21.76
N ARG A 215 1.63 -0.23 20.49
CA ARG A 215 1.15 0.54 19.33
C ARG A 215 -0.37 0.47 19.17
N ILE A 216 -0.97 -0.70 19.41
CA ILE A 216 -2.44 -0.86 19.45
C ILE A 216 -3.05 0.10 20.48
N HIS A 217 -2.50 0.13 21.69
CA HIS A 217 -2.96 1.07 22.73
C HIS A 217 -2.76 2.54 22.36
N GLN A 218 -1.61 2.90 21.77
CA GLN A 218 -1.32 4.28 21.35
C GLN A 218 -2.31 4.79 20.29
N GLN A 219 -2.80 3.92 19.41
CA GLN A 219 -3.80 4.28 18.41
C GLN A 219 -5.25 4.20 18.91
N GLY A 220 -5.46 3.93 20.21
CA GLY A 220 -6.80 3.83 20.80
C GLY A 220 -7.59 2.63 20.29
N LEU A 221 -6.91 1.59 19.80
CA LEU A 221 -7.52 0.36 19.31
C LEU A 221 -7.77 -0.60 20.48
N ASP A 222 -8.87 -1.35 20.41
CA ASP A 222 -9.23 -2.36 21.41
C ASP A 222 -8.40 -3.64 21.23
N PRO A 223 -7.46 -3.96 22.15
CA PRO A 223 -6.57 -5.11 22.02
C PRO A 223 -7.31 -6.45 21.94
N ASP A 224 -8.51 -6.57 22.51
CA ASP A 224 -9.27 -7.81 22.49
C ASP A 224 -9.66 -8.22 21.06
N ARG A 225 -9.87 -7.25 20.17
CA ARG A 225 -10.13 -7.49 18.74
C ARG A 225 -8.92 -7.99 17.97
N TYR A 226 -7.72 -7.75 18.49
CA TYR A 226 -6.45 -8.14 17.89
C TYR A 226 -5.78 -9.29 18.64
N ARG A 227 -6.46 -9.94 19.59
CA ARG A 227 -5.87 -11.02 20.39
C ARG A 227 -5.26 -12.12 19.52
N TRP A 228 -5.99 -12.57 18.50
CA TRP A 228 -5.52 -13.57 17.55
C TRP A 228 -4.30 -13.11 16.74
N TYR A 229 -4.23 -11.80 16.44
CA TYR A 229 -3.13 -11.19 15.69
C TYR A 229 -1.87 -11.01 16.57
N LEU A 230 -2.05 -10.67 17.85
CA LEU A 230 -1.02 -10.67 18.87
C LEU A 230 -0.48 -12.08 19.15
N ASP A 231 -1.32 -13.11 19.08
CA ASP A 231 -0.91 -14.50 19.29
C ASP A 231 0.08 -14.98 18.21
N LEU A 232 0.07 -14.39 17.01
CA LEU A 232 1.10 -14.63 15.98
C LEU A 232 2.51 -14.27 16.47
N ARG A 233 2.62 -13.34 17.43
CA ARG A 233 3.90 -12.90 18.02
C ARG A 233 4.27 -13.69 19.28
N LYS A 234 3.34 -14.49 19.83
CA LYS A 234 3.59 -15.36 20.99
C LYS A 234 3.99 -16.77 20.58
N TYR A 235 3.35 -17.32 19.54
CA TYR A 235 3.50 -18.72 19.16
C TYR A 235 4.33 -18.88 17.89
N GLY A 236 5.65 -18.69 18.02
CA GLY A 236 6.59 -18.88 16.92
C GLY A 236 6.65 -17.68 15.97
N THR A 237 6.94 -16.50 16.52
CA THR A 237 7.14 -15.27 15.72
C THR A 237 8.34 -15.41 14.77
N PHE A 238 8.32 -14.63 13.70
CA PHE A 238 9.36 -14.60 12.66
C PHE A 238 9.38 -13.23 11.99
N VAL A 239 10.54 -12.87 11.41
CA VAL A 239 10.64 -11.69 10.55
C VAL A 239 9.80 -11.91 9.30
N HIS A 240 8.92 -10.98 8.97
CA HIS A 240 8.11 -11.04 7.75
C HIS A 240 7.73 -9.66 7.26
N ALA A 241 7.44 -9.61 5.97
CA ALA A 241 7.07 -8.39 5.27
C ALA A 241 6.13 -8.71 4.12
N GLY A 242 5.33 -7.72 3.77
CA GLY A 242 4.41 -7.79 2.66
C GLY A 242 4.06 -6.41 2.14
N PHE A 243 3.17 -6.39 1.17
CA PHE A 243 2.73 -5.16 0.52
C PHE A 243 1.36 -5.34 -0.13
N GLY A 244 0.67 -4.24 -0.39
CA GLY A 244 -0.55 -4.22 -1.18
C GLY A 244 -0.35 -3.43 -2.47
N LEU A 245 -0.64 -4.04 -3.61
CA LEU A 245 -0.67 -3.36 -4.91
C LEU A 245 -2.11 -3.00 -5.27
N GLY A 246 -2.37 -1.71 -5.49
CA GLY A 246 -3.65 -1.21 -5.98
C GLY A 246 -3.79 -1.44 -7.48
N ILE A 247 -4.71 -2.30 -7.90
CA ILE A 247 -4.88 -2.69 -9.30
C ILE A 247 -5.26 -1.49 -10.16
N GLU A 248 -6.27 -0.72 -9.77
CA GLU A 248 -6.78 0.40 -10.57
C GLU A 248 -5.74 1.52 -10.73
N ARG A 249 -4.93 1.79 -9.69
CA ARG A 249 -3.83 2.75 -9.79
C ARG A 249 -2.74 2.26 -10.75
N THR A 250 -2.41 0.97 -10.68
CA THR A 250 -1.40 0.34 -11.56
C THR A 250 -1.85 0.30 -13.00
N VAL A 251 -3.09 -0.12 -13.26
CA VAL A 251 -3.71 -0.09 -14.59
C VAL A 251 -3.69 1.33 -15.12
N ALA A 252 -4.11 2.32 -14.30
CA ALA A 252 -4.18 3.70 -14.75
C ALA A 252 -2.83 4.24 -15.23
N TRP A 253 -1.75 3.94 -14.49
CA TRP A 253 -0.40 4.31 -14.87
C TRP A 253 0.05 3.64 -16.17
N ILE A 254 -0.14 2.31 -16.27
CA ILE A 254 0.29 1.54 -17.43
C ILE A 254 -0.43 2.02 -18.69
N THR A 255 -1.74 2.26 -18.62
CA THR A 255 -2.54 2.68 -19.76
C THR A 255 -2.50 4.18 -20.04
N GLY A 256 -1.96 4.99 -19.13
CA GLY A 256 -1.88 6.44 -19.32
C GLY A 256 -3.19 7.19 -19.06
N ILE A 257 -4.19 6.57 -18.43
CA ILE A 257 -5.48 7.20 -18.17
C ILE A 257 -5.43 8.17 -16.98
N PRO A 258 -6.11 9.32 -17.07
CA PRO A 258 -5.96 10.40 -16.08
C PRO A 258 -6.67 10.12 -14.75
N HIS A 259 -7.65 9.20 -14.72
CA HIS A 259 -8.46 8.92 -13.54
C HIS A 259 -8.72 7.42 -13.36
N ILE A 260 -8.49 6.92 -12.15
CA ILE A 260 -8.64 5.48 -11.83
C ILE A 260 -10.07 4.92 -11.96
N ARG A 261 -11.09 5.78 -12.10
CA ARG A 261 -12.47 5.32 -12.31
C ARG A 261 -12.65 4.63 -13.67
N GLU A 262 -11.75 4.90 -14.61
CA GLU A 262 -11.71 4.31 -15.94
C GLU A 262 -10.96 2.96 -15.94
N ALA A 263 -10.28 2.64 -14.83
CA ALA A 263 -9.56 1.38 -14.65
C ALA A 263 -10.43 0.24 -14.08
N ILE A 264 -11.71 0.51 -13.79
CA ILE A 264 -12.65 -0.47 -13.24
C ILE A 264 -14.01 -0.34 -13.95
N ALA A 265 -14.67 -1.46 -14.22
CA ALA A 265 -15.90 -1.49 -15.02
C ALA A 265 -17.05 -0.68 -14.40
N PHE A 266 -17.24 -0.74 -13.09
CA PHE A 266 -18.31 -0.05 -12.37
C PHE A 266 -17.75 0.67 -11.13
N PRO A 267 -17.12 1.85 -11.30
CA PRO A 267 -16.43 2.53 -10.21
C PRO A 267 -17.40 2.91 -9.09
N ARG A 268 -16.98 2.67 -7.85
CA ARG A 268 -17.66 3.16 -6.65
C ARG A 268 -16.93 4.39 -6.12
N GLN A 269 -17.66 5.49 -5.99
CA GLN A 269 -17.16 6.76 -5.48
C GLN A 269 -18.20 7.33 -4.51
N ILE A 270 -17.80 8.33 -3.71
CA ILE A 270 -18.68 8.98 -2.73
C ILE A 270 -20.01 9.46 -3.33
N HIS A 271 -20.01 9.83 -4.62
CA HIS A 271 -21.17 10.32 -5.34
C HIS A 271 -21.68 9.35 -6.43
N ARG A 272 -21.15 8.12 -6.49
CA ARG A 272 -21.48 7.13 -7.52
C ARG A 272 -21.61 5.72 -6.94
N LEU A 273 -22.86 5.27 -6.81
CA LEU A 273 -23.23 3.91 -6.43
C LEU A 273 -23.97 3.16 -7.56
N TYR A 274 -24.65 3.89 -8.43
CA TYR A 274 -25.42 3.35 -9.55
C TYR A 274 -24.58 3.31 -10.84
N PRO A 275 -24.80 2.33 -11.73
CA PRO A 275 -24.15 2.24 -13.06
C PRO A 275 -24.29 3.53 -13.88
#